data_AF-A0AAP5BMY4-F1
#
_entry.id   AF-A0AAP5BMY4-F1
#
_cell.length_a   1.000
_cell.length_b   1.000
_cell.length_c   1.000
_cell.angle_alpha   90.00
_cell.angle_beta   90.00
_cell.angle_gamma   90.00
#
_symmetry.space_group_name_H-M   'P 1'
#
loop_
_entity.id
_entity.type
_entity.pdbx_description
1 polymer ?
#
loop_
_entity_poly.entity_id
_entity_poly.type
_entity_poly.pdbx_seq_one_letter_code
_entity_poly.pdbx_strand_id
1 'polypeptide(L)'
;MTPHPVTCTAFEGHRRIASGSLSEVALAIREVLARGEQAPVLVFDDVTSRPVEFDLRGTPEEILARLASGAPGEQPAPTADAGEDDTPRSRGRPKLGVVAREVTLLPRHWDWLNGQSGGASVALRKLVDAARLAGEDKDRKRAAQEAVYRFMTAIAGNLPDYEDATRALYADDRTRFDGIVAAWPEDVRDHTLRLAQGALVTHP
;
A
#
# COMPACT_ATOMS: atom_id res chain seq x y z
N MET A 1 10.75 11.29 0.18
CA MET A 1 10.16 9.94 0.23
C MET A 1 10.74 9.19 -0.96
N THR A 2 11.73 8.34 -0.73
CA THR A 2 12.29 7.47 -1.77
C THR A 2 11.17 6.53 -2.22
N PRO A 3 10.81 6.50 -3.52
CA PRO A 3 9.83 5.53 -4.00
C PRO A 3 10.38 4.15 -3.68
N HIS A 4 9.65 3.37 -2.87
CA HIS A 4 10.02 1.98 -2.65
C HIS A 4 9.88 1.27 -4.01
N PRO A 5 10.87 0.45 -4.41
CA PRO A 5 10.71 -0.33 -5.62
C PRO A 5 9.48 -1.22 -5.46
N VAL A 6 8.57 -1.09 -6.41
CA VAL A 6 7.37 -1.93 -6.49
C VAL A 6 7.84 -3.37 -6.64
N THR A 7 7.53 -4.18 -5.63
CA THR A 7 7.79 -5.62 -5.64
C THR A 7 6.48 -6.36 -5.87
N CYS A 8 6.57 -7.49 -6.55
CA CYS A 8 5.40 -8.30 -6.84
C CYS A 8 5.70 -9.79 -6.68
N THR A 9 4.65 -10.56 -6.48
CA THR A 9 4.70 -12.03 -6.43
C THR A 9 3.79 -12.60 -7.51
N ALA A 10 4.32 -13.55 -8.28
CA ALA A 10 3.58 -14.27 -9.31
C ALA A 10 3.23 -15.69 -8.84
N PHE A 11 2.03 -16.13 -9.19
CA PHE A 11 1.48 -17.44 -8.88
C PHE A 11 0.97 -18.12 -10.15
N GLU A 12 1.19 -19.42 -10.23
CA GLU A 12 0.53 -20.33 -11.14
C GLU A 12 -0.45 -21.18 -10.31
N GLY A 13 -1.75 -20.91 -10.45
CA GLY A 13 -2.75 -21.52 -9.56
C GLY A 13 -2.45 -21.20 -8.10
N HIS A 14 -2.04 -22.20 -7.31
CA HIS A 14 -1.67 -22.05 -5.89
C HIS A 14 -0.15 -22.11 -5.63
N ARG A 15 0.68 -22.24 -6.67
CA ARG A 15 2.13 -22.34 -6.56
C ARG A 15 2.76 -20.99 -6.88
N ARG A 16 3.71 -20.54 -6.08
CA ARG A 16 4.48 -19.33 -6.37
C ARG A 16 5.53 -19.61 -7.45
N ILE A 17 5.56 -18.77 -8.48
CA ILE A 17 6.56 -18.78 -9.54
C ILE A 17 7.80 -18.02 -9.08
N ALA A 18 7.61 -16.75 -8.67
CA ALA A 18 8.67 -15.84 -8.27
C ALA A 18 8.11 -14.71 -7.40
N SER A 19 8.99 -14.07 -6.62
CA SER A 19 8.70 -12.87 -5.84
C SER A 19 9.93 -11.98 -5.86
N GLY A 20 9.76 -10.70 -6.18
CA GLY A 20 10.89 -9.78 -6.36
C GLY A 20 10.52 -8.54 -7.15
N SER A 21 11.50 -8.00 -7.87
CA SER A 21 11.28 -6.86 -8.76
C SER A 21 10.40 -7.25 -9.96
N LEU A 22 9.74 -6.25 -10.56
CA LEU A 22 8.95 -6.43 -11.78
C LEU A 22 9.72 -7.16 -12.89
N SER A 23 11.01 -6.82 -13.05
CA SER A 23 11.90 -7.42 -14.05
C SER A 23 12.17 -8.90 -13.79
N GLU A 24 12.54 -9.27 -12.57
CA GLU A 24 12.81 -10.67 -12.19
C GLU A 24 11.57 -11.54 -12.36
N VAL A 25 10.42 -11.02 -11.91
CA VAL A 25 9.14 -11.73 -11.99
C VAL A 25 8.69 -11.90 -13.44
N ALA A 26 8.81 -10.86 -14.29
CA ALA A 26 8.44 -10.95 -15.70
C ALA A 26 9.26 -12.02 -16.46
N LEU A 27 10.57 -12.09 -16.20
CA LEU A 27 11.44 -13.11 -16.81
C LEU A 27 11.07 -14.52 -16.33
N ALA A 28 10.80 -14.69 -15.04
CA ALA A 28 10.38 -15.98 -14.48
C ALA A 28 9.04 -16.47 -15.06
N ILE A 29 8.06 -15.57 -15.21
CA ILE A 29 6.77 -15.92 -15.83
C ILE A 29 6.97 -16.35 -17.28
N ARG A 30 7.81 -15.65 -18.04
CA ARG A 30 8.11 -16.04 -19.42
C ARG A 30 8.70 -17.45 -19.51
N GLU A 31 9.64 -17.80 -18.62
CA GLU A 31 10.22 -19.15 -18.60
C GLU A 31 9.18 -20.24 -18.31
N VAL A 32 8.23 -19.95 -17.41
CA VAL A 32 7.08 -20.82 -17.10
C VAL A 32 6.17 -20.99 -18.32
N LEU A 33 5.79 -19.88 -18.97
CA LEU A 33 4.95 -19.93 -20.18
C LEU A 33 5.63 -20.65 -21.35
N ALA A 34 6.96 -20.54 -21.48
CA ALA A 34 7.72 -21.23 -22.51
C ALA A 34 7.74 -22.77 -22.33
N ARG A 35 7.48 -23.27 -21.11
CA ARG A 35 7.39 -24.72 -20.83
C ARG A 35 6.03 -25.32 -21.23
N GLY A 36 5.08 -24.50 -21.68
CA GLY A 36 3.78 -24.94 -22.17
C GLY A 36 2.74 -25.18 -21.09
N GLU A 37 2.99 -24.72 -19.86
CA GLU A 37 2.05 -24.84 -18.74
C GLU A 37 0.78 -24.01 -19.02
N GLN A 38 -0.39 -24.56 -18.62
CA GLN A 38 -1.71 -24.09 -19.06
C GLN A 38 -2.48 -23.32 -17.97
N ALA A 39 -1.97 -23.31 -16.73
CA ALA A 39 -2.66 -22.64 -15.63
C ALA A 39 -2.49 -21.11 -15.76
N PRO A 40 -3.54 -20.34 -15.43
CA PRO A 40 -3.46 -18.88 -15.48
C PRO A 40 -2.44 -18.37 -14.47
N VAL A 41 -1.52 -17.51 -14.93
CA VAL A 41 -0.55 -16.84 -14.08
C VAL A 41 -1.17 -15.55 -13.54
N LEU A 42 -1.21 -15.41 -12.23
CA LEU A 42 -1.67 -14.22 -11.52
C LEU A 42 -0.48 -13.53 -10.85
N VAL A 43 -0.38 -12.22 -11.01
CA VAL A 43 0.69 -11.42 -10.39
C VAL A 43 0.07 -10.38 -9.49
N PHE A 44 0.60 -10.25 -8.28
CA PHE A 44 0.10 -9.33 -7.27
C PHE A 44 1.21 -8.39 -6.80
N ASP A 45 0.89 -7.11 -6.66
CA ASP A 45 1.73 -6.16 -5.92
C ASP A 45 1.84 -6.59 -4.44
N ASP A 46 3.07 -6.63 -3.90
CA ASP A 46 3.33 -7.22 -2.58
C ASP A 46 2.81 -6.37 -1.40
N VAL A 47 2.33 -5.14 -1.66
CA VAL A 47 1.79 -4.24 -0.63
C VAL A 47 0.27 -4.13 -0.72
N THR A 48 -0.23 -3.98 -1.93
CA THR A 48 -1.64 -3.69 -2.20
C THR A 48 -2.41 -4.91 -2.69
N SER A 49 -1.72 -5.97 -3.12
CA SER A 49 -2.32 -7.14 -3.77
C SER A 49 -3.20 -6.80 -4.97
N ARG A 50 -2.94 -5.66 -5.61
CA ARG A 50 -3.57 -5.33 -6.89
C ARG A 50 -2.96 -6.22 -7.97
N PRO A 51 -3.76 -6.70 -8.93
CA PRO A 51 -3.23 -7.45 -10.05
C PRO A 51 -2.27 -6.57 -10.86
N VAL A 52 -1.13 -7.14 -11.24
CA VAL A 52 -0.14 -6.53 -12.11
C VAL A 52 -0.16 -7.25 -13.44
N GLU A 53 -0.35 -6.51 -14.53
CA GLU A 53 -0.32 -7.09 -15.88
C GLU A 53 1.08 -6.89 -16.49
N PHE A 54 1.62 -7.95 -17.08
CA PHE A 54 2.87 -7.91 -17.83
C PHE A 54 2.62 -8.07 -19.32
N ASP A 55 3.22 -7.18 -20.12
CA ASP A 55 3.35 -7.41 -21.56
C ASP A 55 4.63 -8.21 -21.84
N LEU A 56 4.45 -9.53 -21.91
CA LEU A 56 5.53 -10.51 -22.12
C LEU A 56 5.83 -10.78 -23.60
N ARG A 57 5.33 -9.95 -24.53
CA ARG A 57 5.62 -10.10 -25.96
C ARG A 57 7.03 -9.63 -26.28
N GLY A 58 7.74 -10.43 -27.08
CA GLY A 58 9.05 -10.07 -27.61
C GLY A 58 10.23 -10.80 -26.94
N THR A 59 11.44 -10.27 -27.12
CA THR A 59 12.66 -10.79 -26.48
C THR A 59 12.76 -10.34 -25.01
N PRO A 60 13.59 -10.98 -24.17
CA PRO A 60 13.76 -10.58 -22.77
C PRO A 60 14.16 -9.11 -22.64
N GLU A 61 15.00 -8.63 -23.56
CA GLU A 61 15.47 -7.26 -23.62
C GLU A 61 14.33 -6.28 -23.92
N GLU A 62 13.42 -6.63 -24.85
CA GLU A 62 12.25 -5.82 -25.18
C GLU A 62 11.26 -5.71 -24.02
N ILE A 63 11.07 -6.80 -23.26
CA ILE A 63 10.22 -6.82 -22.06
C ILE A 63 10.83 -5.90 -20.97
N LEU A 64 12.13 -6.04 -20.72
CA LEU A 64 12.82 -5.22 -19.72
C LEU A 64 12.84 -3.73 -20.09
N ALA A 65 13.05 -3.41 -21.37
CA ALA A 65 12.99 -2.03 -21.85
C ALA A 65 11.59 -1.41 -21.63
N ARG A 66 10.53 -2.17 -21.89
CA ARG A 66 9.14 -1.72 -21.68
C ARG A 66 8.82 -1.51 -20.20
N LEU A 67 9.30 -2.39 -19.32
CA LEU A 67 9.16 -2.23 -17.88
C LEU A 67 9.89 -1.01 -17.35
N ALA A 68 11.09 -0.72 -17.88
CA ALA A 68 11.85 0.47 -17.53
C ALA A 68 11.16 1.77 -18.01
N SER A 69 10.50 1.74 -19.17
CA SER A 69 9.74 2.88 -19.71
C SER A 69 8.33 3.04 -19.11
N GLY A 70 7.82 2.03 -18.41
CA GLY A 70 6.46 1.99 -17.84
C GLY A 70 6.35 2.37 -16.36
N ALA A 71 7.40 2.91 -15.74
CA ALA A 71 7.29 3.48 -14.40
C ALA A 71 6.23 4.61 -14.41
N PRO A 72 5.27 4.64 -13.47
CA PRO A 72 4.29 5.73 -13.39
C PRO A 72 5.00 7.01 -12.94
N GLY A 73 5.45 7.80 -13.90
CA GLY A 73 6.05 9.12 -13.72
C GLY A 73 6.15 9.83 -15.07
N GLU A 74 5.45 10.96 -15.17
CA GLU A 74 5.40 11.88 -16.32
C GLU A 74 4.70 11.37 -17.61
N GLN A 75 3.37 11.49 -17.64
CA GLN A 75 2.73 12.03 -18.85
C GLN A 75 3.18 13.49 -19.01
N PRO A 76 3.79 13.89 -20.14
CA PRO A 76 4.01 15.30 -20.41
C PRO A 76 2.66 15.93 -20.69
N ALA A 77 2.15 16.72 -19.75
CA ALA A 77 1.07 17.65 -20.03
C ALA A 77 1.57 18.67 -21.07
N PRO A 78 0.73 19.08 -22.04
CA PRO A 78 1.12 20.03 -23.06
C PRO A 78 1.45 21.39 -22.42
N THR A 79 2.59 21.95 -22.83
CA THR A 79 3.08 23.28 -22.47
C THR A 79 2.02 24.34 -22.74
N ALA A 80 1.50 24.93 -21.68
CA ALA A 80 0.77 26.18 -21.72
C ALA A 80 1.61 27.26 -21.02
N ASP A 81 1.94 28.25 -21.84
CA ASP A 81 2.62 29.52 -21.61
C ASP A 81 2.11 30.28 -20.37
N ALA A 82 3.02 30.76 -19.51
CA ALA A 82 2.77 31.88 -18.59
C ALA A 82 4.07 32.33 -17.87
N GLY A 83 4.62 33.44 -18.37
CA GLY A 83 4.97 34.60 -17.54
C GLY A 83 6.10 34.44 -16.53
N GLU A 84 7.28 34.88 -16.95
CA GLU A 84 8.33 35.38 -16.08
C GLU A 84 7.78 36.53 -15.21
N ASP A 85 7.97 36.43 -13.89
CA ASP A 85 8.22 37.60 -13.06
C ASP A 85 9.14 37.22 -11.90
N ASP A 86 10.38 37.68 -12.03
CA ASP A 86 11.45 37.62 -11.05
C ASP A 86 11.27 38.75 -10.03
N THR A 87 11.46 38.46 -8.73
CA THR A 87 12.07 39.40 -7.77
C THR A 87 12.33 38.76 -6.40
N PRO A 88 13.31 39.28 -5.63
CA PRO A 88 14.29 38.44 -4.94
C PRO A 88 14.02 38.16 -3.44
N ARG A 89 14.66 37.08 -2.98
CA ARG A 89 14.74 36.61 -1.59
C ARG A 89 15.30 37.68 -0.64
N SER A 90 14.58 37.94 0.46
CA SER A 90 15.15 38.56 1.67
C SER A 90 15.43 37.49 2.74
N ARG A 91 16.66 37.51 3.26
CA ARG A 91 17.15 36.68 4.38
C ARG A 91 16.59 37.23 5.71
N GLY A 92 16.09 36.36 6.58
CA GLY A 92 15.85 36.70 7.99
C GLY A 92 14.78 35.86 8.69
N ARG A 93 15.25 34.89 9.51
CA ARG A 93 14.51 33.97 10.39
C ARG A 93 13.65 32.92 9.64
N PRO A 94 13.79 31.60 9.91
CA PRO A 94 12.85 30.63 9.36
C PRO A 94 11.46 30.97 9.91
N LYS A 95 10.61 31.56 9.07
CA LYS A 95 9.17 31.64 9.34
C LYS A 95 8.73 30.18 9.45
N LEU A 96 8.42 29.72 10.66
CA LEU A 96 7.54 28.56 10.82
C LEU A 96 6.30 28.94 10.00
N GLY A 97 6.08 28.30 8.85
CA GLY A 97 5.06 28.65 7.87
C GLY A 97 3.64 28.43 8.39
N VAL A 98 3.26 29.16 9.44
CA VAL A 98 1.96 29.08 10.10
C VAL A 98 1.06 30.07 9.40
N VAL A 99 0.08 29.55 8.67
CA VAL A 99 -1.01 30.34 8.08
C VAL A 99 -2.13 30.41 9.13
N ALA A 100 -2.48 31.61 9.57
CA ALA A 100 -3.62 31.80 10.45
C ALA A 100 -4.93 31.62 9.66
N ARG A 101 -5.85 30.83 10.23
CA ARG A 101 -7.20 30.63 9.72
C ARG A 101 -8.18 30.66 10.89
N GLU A 102 -9.37 31.19 10.68
CA GLU A 102 -10.41 31.28 11.70
C GLU A 102 -11.08 29.92 11.91
N VAL A 103 -11.29 29.53 13.17
CA VAL A 103 -11.95 28.28 13.55
C VAL A 103 -12.97 28.59 14.64
N THR A 104 -14.21 28.14 14.45
CA THR A 104 -15.29 28.30 15.44
C THR A 104 -15.41 27.01 16.26
N LEU A 105 -15.29 27.12 17.58
CA LEU A 105 -15.43 26.01 18.54
C LEU A 105 -16.45 26.37 19.62
N LEU A 106 -16.97 25.34 20.31
CA LEU A 106 -17.87 25.53 21.44
C LEU A 106 -17.15 26.20 22.62
N PRO A 107 -17.83 27.01 23.44
CA PRO A 107 -17.23 27.71 24.58
C PRO A 107 -16.42 26.79 25.51
N ARG A 108 -16.97 25.62 25.86
CA ARG A 108 -16.28 24.60 26.66
C ARG A 108 -14.94 24.12 26.07
N HIS A 109 -14.81 24.12 24.74
CA HIS A 109 -13.56 23.73 24.07
C HIS A 109 -12.53 24.85 24.15
N TRP A 110 -12.96 26.11 24.06
CA TRP A 110 -12.10 27.27 24.28
C TRP A 110 -11.60 27.34 25.72
N ASP A 111 -12.47 27.12 26.70
CA ASP A 111 -12.09 27.09 28.11
C ASP A 111 -11.00 26.04 28.36
N TRP A 112 -11.16 24.84 27.80
CA TRP A 112 -10.16 23.79 27.89
C TRP A 112 -8.86 24.13 27.15
N LEU A 113 -8.92 24.71 25.96
CA LEU A 113 -7.76 25.13 25.16
C LEU A 113 -6.95 26.24 25.84
N ASN A 114 -7.64 27.18 26.49
CA ASN A 114 -7.02 28.29 27.23
C ASN A 114 -6.35 27.83 28.54
N GLY A 115 -6.79 26.70 29.10
CA GLY A 115 -6.16 26.09 30.27
C GLY A 115 -4.85 25.33 29.99
N GLN A 116 -4.42 25.22 28.73
CA GLN A 116 -3.22 24.46 28.36
C GLN A 116 -1.94 25.28 28.53
N SER A 117 -0.90 24.67 29.10
CA SER A 117 0.40 25.32 29.42
C SER A 117 1.24 25.81 28.22
N GLY A 118 0.74 25.63 26.98
CA GLY A 118 1.35 26.13 25.74
C GLY A 118 0.41 26.97 24.87
N GLY A 119 -0.77 27.33 25.39
CA GLY A 119 -1.80 28.06 24.65
C GLY A 119 -2.59 27.22 23.64
N ALA A 120 -3.73 27.75 23.21
CA ALA A 120 -4.68 27.06 22.34
C ALA A 120 -4.05 26.51 21.04
N SER A 121 -3.17 27.29 20.39
CA SER A 121 -2.56 26.91 19.12
C SER A 121 -1.61 25.70 19.23
N VAL A 122 -0.88 25.55 20.34
CA VAL A 122 0.01 24.39 20.56
C VAL A 122 -0.83 23.15 20.88
N ALA A 123 -1.88 23.30 21.69
CA ALA A 123 -2.79 22.21 22.01
C ALA A 123 -3.53 21.70 20.76
N LEU A 124 -4.04 22.60 19.91
CA LEU A 124 -4.68 22.25 18.64
C LEU A 124 -3.71 21.52 17.70
N ARG A 125 -2.47 21.99 17.59
CA ARG A 125 -1.47 21.29 16.75
C ARG A 125 -1.23 19.86 17.26
N LYS A 126 -1.02 19.68 18.57
CA LYS A 126 -0.85 18.35 19.16
C LYS A 126 -2.07 17.45 18.94
N LEU A 127 -3.29 18.00 19.04
CA LEU A 127 -4.51 17.25 18.76
C LEU A 127 -4.63 16.84 17.29
N VAL A 128 -4.30 17.75 16.36
CA VAL A 128 -4.28 17.46 14.92
C VAL A 128 -3.21 16.42 14.61
N ASP A 129 -1.99 16.57 15.13
CA ASP A 129 -0.90 15.63 14.93
C ASP A 129 -1.25 14.25 15.48
N ALA A 130 -1.83 14.18 16.69
CA ALA A 130 -2.29 12.93 17.28
C ALA A 130 -3.44 12.30 16.49
N ALA A 131 -4.41 13.08 16.02
CA ALA A 131 -5.51 12.59 15.19
C ALA A 131 -5.05 12.12 13.81
N ARG A 132 -4.08 12.82 13.20
CA ARG A 132 -3.44 12.40 11.94
C ARG A 132 -2.68 11.11 12.13
N LEU A 133 -1.86 10.99 13.17
CA LEU A 133 -1.12 9.77 13.46
C LEU A 133 -2.07 8.58 13.71
N ALA A 134 -3.10 8.78 14.53
CA ALA A 134 -4.11 7.75 14.78
C ALA A 134 -4.92 7.38 13.52
N GLY A 135 -5.19 8.35 12.64
CA GLY A 135 -5.83 8.14 11.35
C GLY A 135 -4.94 7.35 10.39
N GLU A 136 -3.66 7.70 10.29
CA GLU A 136 -2.67 7.03 9.44
C GLU A 136 -2.50 5.55 9.83
N ASP A 137 -2.49 5.23 11.13
CA ASP A 137 -2.40 3.84 11.58
C ASP A 137 -3.67 3.04 11.27
N LYS A 138 -4.85 3.65 11.45
CA LYS A 138 -6.14 3.03 11.08
C LYS A 138 -6.27 2.83 9.57
N ASP A 139 -5.85 3.81 8.79
CA ASP A 139 -5.87 3.75 7.33
C ASP A 139 -4.87 2.72 6.81
N ARG A 140 -3.67 2.62 7.41
CA ARG A 140 -2.68 1.58 7.10
C ARG A 140 -3.23 0.18 7.40
N LYS A 141 -3.87 -0.02 8.56
CA LYS A 141 -4.50 -1.29 8.92
C LYS A 141 -5.59 -1.67 7.92
N ARG A 142 -6.46 -0.73 7.58
CA ARG A 142 -7.53 -0.93 6.60
C ARG A 142 -6.96 -1.29 5.23
N ALA A 143 -5.94 -0.55 4.77
CA ALA A 143 -5.29 -0.82 3.49
C ALA A 143 -4.66 -2.23 3.45
N ALA A 144 -4.06 -2.68 4.56
CA ALA A 144 -3.50 -4.02 4.68
C ALA A 144 -4.60 -5.11 4.71
N GLN A 145 -5.70 -4.90 5.45
CA GLN A 145 -6.86 -5.81 5.40
C GLN A 145 -7.44 -5.93 3.98
N GLU A 146 -7.58 -4.80 3.28
CA GLU A 146 -8.04 -4.79 1.90
C GLU A 146 -7.07 -5.50 0.94
N ALA A 147 -5.76 -5.41 1.18
CA ALA A 147 -4.75 -6.14 0.41
C ALA A 147 -4.89 -7.66 0.60
N VAL A 148 -4.94 -8.12 1.86
CA VAL A 148 -5.16 -9.54 2.20
C VAL A 148 -6.45 -10.05 1.56
N TYR A 149 -7.55 -9.31 1.70
CA TYR A 149 -8.84 -9.68 1.13
C TYR A 149 -8.80 -9.79 -0.40
N ARG A 150 -8.15 -8.83 -1.09
CA ARG A 150 -7.98 -8.87 -2.55
C ARG A 150 -7.20 -10.12 -2.99
N PHE A 151 -6.09 -10.42 -2.33
CA PHE A 151 -5.31 -11.62 -2.62
C PHE A 151 -6.13 -12.89 -2.42
N MET A 152 -6.76 -13.04 -1.24
CA MET A 152 -7.55 -14.22 -0.92
C MET A 152 -8.73 -14.40 -1.89
N THR A 153 -9.41 -13.33 -2.28
CA THR A 153 -10.52 -13.40 -3.25
C THR A 153 -10.04 -13.95 -4.60
N ALA A 154 -8.83 -13.55 -5.03
CA ALA A 154 -8.30 -13.93 -6.34
C ALA A 154 -7.76 -15.37 -6.38
N ILE A 155 -7.14 -15.86 -5.30
CA ILE A 155 -6.41 -17.15 -5.30
C ILE A 155 -7.03 -18.21 -4.38
N ALA A 156 -7.71 -17.78 -3.30
CA ALA A 156 -8.17 -18.64 -2.22
C ALA A 156 -9.69 -18.82 -2.19
N GLY A 157 -10.44 -18.24 -3.14
CA GLY A 157 -11.91 -18.30 -3.14
C GLY A 157 -12.50 -19.72 -3.17
N ASN A 158 -11.75 -20.70 -3.65
CA ASN A 158 -12.13 -22.12 -3.67
C ASN A 158 -11.45 -22.96 -2.57
N LEU A 159 -10.67 -22.34 -1.68
CA LEU A 159 -9.99 -23.03 -0.58
C LEU A 159 -10.95 -23.22 0.61
N PRO A 160 -10.72 -24.25 1.44
CA PRO A 160 -11.53 -24.49 2.62
C PRO A 160 -11.51 -23.29 3.56
N ASP A 161 -12.67 -23.01 4.16
CA ASP A 161 -12.86 -22.01 5.21
C ASP A 161 -12.45 -20.57 4.82
N TYR A 162 -12.42 -20.24 3.52
CA TYR A 162 -12.15 -18.90 3.01
C TYR A 162 -13.02 -17.79 3.64
N GLU A 163 -14.33 -18.05 3.78
CA GLU A 163 -15.28 -17.10 4.39
C GLU A 163 -14.98 -16.87 5.88
N ASP A 164 -14.54 -17.94 6.56
CA ASP A 164 -14.18 -17.90 7.97
C ASP A 164 -12.84 -17.16 8.17
N ALA A 165 -11.89 -17.33 7.27
CA ALA A 165 -10.66 -16.54 7.24
C ALA A 165 -10.96 -15.05 7.00
N THR A 166 -11.84 -14.72 6.05
CA THR A 166 -12.26 -13.34 5.79
C THR A 166 -12.92 -12.72 7.03
N ARG A 167 -13.78 -13.46 7.72
CA ARG A 167 -14.40 -12.99 8.96
C ARG A 167 -13.38 -12.76 10.07
N ALA A 168 -12.42 -13.68 10.24
CA ALA A 168 -11.35 -13.52 11.23
C ALA A 168 -10.45 -12.31 10.94
N LEU A 169 -10.13 -12.06 9.67
CA LEU A 169 -9.34 -10.91 9.22
C LEU A 169 -9.98 -9.57 9.63
N TYR A 170 -11.28 -9.41 9.37
CA TYR A 170 -12.00 -8.18 9.73
C TYR A 170 -12.34 -8.07 11.21
N ALA A 171 -12.42 -9.20 11.93
CA ALA A 171 -12.58 -9.24 13.38
C ALA A 171 -11.28 -8.97 14.16
N ASP A 172 -10.14 -8.81 13.47
CA ASP A 172 -8.80 -8.67 14.09
C ASP A 172 -8.37 -9.90 14.91
N ASP A 173 -8.90 -11.08 14.59
CA ASP A 173 -8.63 -12.33 15.30
C ASP A 173 -7.46 -13.09 14.63
N ARG A 174 -6.23 -12.74 15.04
CA ARG A 174 -5.00 -13.32 14.48
C ARG A 174 -4.92 -14.83 14.67
N THR A 175 -5.23 -15.31 15.87
CA THR A 175 -5.10 -16.74 16.21
C THR A 175 -6.04 -17.60 15.36
N ARG A 176 -7.31 -17.17 15.22
CA ARG A 176 -8.26 -17.87 14.37
C ARG A 176 -7.86 -17.79 12.90
N PHE A 177 -7.41 -16.62 12.42
CA PHE A 177 -6.97 -16.43 11.04
C PHE A 177 -5.81 -17.37 10.69
N ASP A 178 -4.76 -17.38 11.50
CA ASP A 178 -3.56 -18.21 11.29
C ASP A 178 -3.91 -19.70 11.32
N GLY A 179 -4.82 -20.12 12.21
CA GLY A 179 -5.29 -21.51 12.29
C GLY A 179 -6.04 -21.98 11.04
N ILE A 180 -6.87 -21.12 10.43
CA ILE A 180 -7.58 -21.44 9.19
C ILE A 180 -6.60 -21.52 8.02
N VAL A 181 -5.76 -20.49 7.88
CA VAL A 181 -4.83 -20.34 6.75
C VAL A 181 -3.74 -21.42 6.77
N ALA A 182 -3.47 -22.05 7.93
CA ALA A 182 -2.52 -23.16 8.05
C ALA A 182 -2.85 -24.38 7.16
N ALA A 183 -4.14 -24.61 6.85
CA ALA A 183 -4.59 -25.72 6.01
C ALA A 183 -4.46 -25.46 4.49
N TRP A 184 -4.12 -24.22 4.09
CA TRP A 184 -4.00 -23.84 2.69
C TRP A 184 -2.67 -24.30 2.08
N PRO A 185 -2.57 -24.34 0.73
CA PRO A 185 -1.31 -24.59 0.05
C PRO A 185 -0.20 -23.65 0.54
N GLU A 186 1.00 -24.20 0.74
CA GLU A 186 2.13 -23.53 1.39
C GLU A 186 2.42 -22.13 0.85
N ASP A 187 2.53 -21.97 -0.46
CA ASP A 187 2.83 -20.67 -1.07
C ASP A 187 1.70 -19.64 -0.86
N VAL A 188 0.44 -20.08 -0.91
CA VAL A 188 -0.73 -19.22 -0.67
C VAL A 188 -0.81 -18.81 0.80
N ARG A 189 -0.62 -19.77 1.71
CA ARG A 189 -0.55 -19.55 3.15
C ARG A 189 0.54 -18.52 3.47
N ASP A 190 1.75 -18.75 3.01
CA ASP A 190 2.91 -17.93 3.37
C ASP A 190 2.79 -16.49 2.85
N HIS A 191 2.24 -16.30 1.64
CA HIS A 191 1.95 -14.96 1.12
C HIS A 191 0.80 -14.28 1.88
N THR A 192 -0.27 -15.02 2.20
CA THR A 192 -1.39 -14.49 2.99
C THR A 192 -0.92 -14.02 4.37
N LEU A 193 -0.14 -14.84 5.08
CA LEU A 193 0.39 -14.51 6.40
C LEU A 193 1.33 -13.30 6.37
N ARG A 194 2.11 -13.15 5.30
CA ARG A 194 2.98 -11.99 5.07
C ARG A 194 2.17 -10.70 4.92
N LEU A 195 1.13 -10.70 4.06
CA LEU A 195 0.23 -9.55 3.89
C LEU A 195 -0.50 -9.22 5.21
N ALA A 196 -0.89 -10.25 5.97
CA ALA A 196 -1.62 -10.09 7.21
C ALA A 196 -0.79 -9.47 8.35
N GLN A 197 0.54 -9.40 8.24
CA GLN A 197 1.40 -8.74 9.24
C GLN A 197 1.06 -7.25 9.42
N GLY A 198 0.66 -6.56 8.35
CA GLY A 198 0.23 -5.16 8.43
C GLY A 198 -1.24 -4.97 8.81
N ALA A 199 -2.04 -6.04 8.75
CA ALA A 199 -3.49 -6.01 8.90
C ALA A 199 -3.96 -6.42 10.30
N LEU A 200 -3.24 -7.34 10.94
CA LEU A 200 -3.60 -7.94 12.22
C LEU A 200 -2.57 -7.55 13.27
N VAL A 201 -3.04 -6.90 14.34
CA VAL A 201 -2.18 -6.54 15.47
C VAL A 201 -2.06 -7.74 16.41
N THR A 202 -0.84 -8.13 16.77
CA THR A 202 -0.65 -9.10 17.84
C THR A 202 -1.03 -8.43 19.16
N HIS A 203 -2.24 -8.71 19.66
CA HIS A 203 -2.60 -8.38 21.03
C HIS A 203 -1.88 -9.36 21.96
N PRO A 204 -1.03 -8.88 22.90
CA PRO A 204 -0.33 -9.73 23.86
C PRO A 204 -1.27 -10.36 24.90
#